data_AF-A0A2T5LMA3-F1
#
_entry.id   AF-A0A2T5LMA3-F1
#
_cell.length_a   1.000
_cell.length_b   1.000
_cell.length_c   1.000
_cell.angle_alpha   90.00
_cell.angle_beta   90.00
_cell.angle_gamma   90.00
#
_symmetry.space_group_name_H-M   'P 1'
#
loop_
_entity.id
_entity.type
_entity.pdbx_description
1 polymer ?
#
loop_
_entity_poly.entity_id
_entity_poly.type
_entity_poly.pdbx_seq_one_letter_code
_entity_poly.pdbx_strand_id
1 'polypeptide(L)' 'MAASIAPECNDIKEKYDTCFLKWYSEKYLRGNTSSNECEELFTKYKSCLTKTLKERGIDAMLDDARKSNPETDSEHNR' A
#
# COMPACT_ATOMS: atom_id res chain seq x y z
N MET A 1 -7.39 -13.55 1.85
CA MET A 1 -6.81 -12.25 2.20
C MET A 1 -5.49 -12.50 2.89
N ALA A 2 -4.41 -11.83 2.50
CA ALA A 2 -3.12 -12.00 3.17
C ALA A 2 -3.19 -11.38 4.57
N ALA A 3 -2.67 -12.08 5.58
CA ALA A 3 -2.53 -11.51 6.91
C ALA A 3 -1.52 -10.35 6.87
N SER A 4 -1.88 -9.25 7.51
CA SER A 4 -0.96 -8.14 7.78
C SER A 4 0.06 -8.57 8.84
N ILE A 5 1.22 -7.91 8.85
CA ILE A 5 2.27 -8.09 9.87
C ILE A 5 1.78 -7.78 11.28
N ALA A 6 0.71 -6.99 11.37
CA ALA A 6 0.02 -6.60 12.58
C ALA A 6 -1.42 -7.11 12.54
N PRO A 7 -1.83 -8.02 13.46
CA PRO A 7 -3.19 -8.53 13.49
C PRO A 7 -4.23 -7.42 13.72
N GLU A 8 -3.86 -6.34 14.41
CA GLU A 8 -4.69 -5.15 14.63
C GLU A 8 -4.99 -4.38 13.33
N CYS A 9 -4.16 -4.52 12.29
CA CYS A 9 -4.35 -3.87 11.00
C CYS A 9 -5.08 -4.77 9.98
N ASN A 10 -5.44 -6.01 10.33
CA ASN A 10 -6.04 -6.97 9.38
C ASN A 10 -7.41 -6.53 8.86
N ASP A 11 -8.28 -6.02 9.72
CA ASP A 11 -9.62 -5.56 9.32
C ASP A 11 -9.55 -4.39 8.33
N ILE A 12 -8.67 -3.42 8.61
CA ILE A 12 -8.48 -2.26 7.74
C ILE A 12 -7.81 -2.67 6.42
N LYS A 13 -6.84 -3.60 6.49
CA LYS A 13 -6.19 -4.18 5.32
C LYS A 13 -7.21 -4.84 4.39
N GLU A 14 -8.09 -5.68 4.93
CA GLU A 14 -9.08 -6.40 4.13
C GLU A 14 -10.04 -5.44 3.41
N LYS A 15 -10.49 -4.39 4.10
CA LYS A 15 -11.32 -3.33 3.50
C LYS A 15 -10.58 -2.59 2.39
N TYR A 16 -9.31 -2.23 2.63
CA TYR A 16 -8.47 -1.58 1.63
C TYR A 16 -8.20 -2.48 0.42
N ASP A 17 -7.79 -3.73 0.63
CA ASP A 17 -7.48 -4.70 -0.42
C ASP A 17 -8.72 -4.95 -1.29
N THR A 18 -9.91 -5.09 -0.67
CA THR A 18 -11.17 -5.25 -1.41
C THR A 18 -11.48 -4.04 -2.29
N CYS A 19 -11.34 -2.83 -1.73
CA CYS A 19 -11.53 -1.59 -2.49
C CYS A 19 -10.53 -1.48 -3.63
N PHE A 20 -9.25 -1.72 -3.33
CA PHE A 20 -8.16 -1.61 -4.30
C PHE A 20 -8.31 -2.61 -5.44
N LEU A 21 -8.65 -3.87 -5.16
CA LEU A 21 -8.84 -4.89 -6.20
C LEU A 21 -10.01 -4.55 -7.14
N LYS A 22 -11.09 -3.99 -6.60
CA LYS A 22 -12.23 -3.52 -7.38
C LYS A 22 -11.82 -2.34 -8.27
N TRP A 23 -11.20 -1.31 -7.69
CA TRP A 23 -10.70 -0.16 -8.43
C TRP A 23 -9.67 -0.56 -9.50
N TYR A 24 -8.75 -1.46 -9.15
CA TYR A 24 -7.71 -1.94 -10.05
C TYR A 24 -8.32 -2.64 -11.27
N SER A 25 -9.28 -3.54 -11.05
CA SER A 25 -9.92 -4.30 -12.11
C SER A 25 -10.87 -3.46 -12.97
N GLU A 26 -11.62 -2.55 -12.36
CA GLU A 26 -12.70 -1.83 -13.05
C GLU A 26 -12.29 -0.46 -13.59
N LYS A 27 -11.27 0.17 -13.00
CA LYS A 27 -10.83 1.53 -13.33
C LYS A 27 -9.43 1.51 -13.92
N TYR A 28 -8.43 1.07 -13.14
CA TYR A 28 -7.02 1.13 -13.55
C TYR A 28 -6.75 0.34 -14.83
N LEU A 29 -7.13 -0.95 -14.89
CA LEU A 29 -6.97 -1.78 -16.09
C LEU A 29 -7.79 -1.31 -17.29
N ARG A 30 -8.82 -0.48 -17.07
CA ARG A 30 -9.63 0.13 -18.14
C ARG A 30 -9.16 1.54 -18.54
N GLY A 31 -8.00 1.98 -18.03
CA GLY A 31 -7.42 3.28 -18.34
C GLY A 31 -8.02 4.47 -17.58
N ASN A 32 -8.86 4.23 -16.58
CA ASN A 32 -9.39 5.26 -15.69
C ASN A 32 -8.58 5.28 -14.38
N THR A 33 -7.65 6.22 -14.26
CA THR A 33 -6.73 6.32 -13.12
C THR A 33 -7.04 7.50 -12.19
N SER A 34 -8.03 8.33 -12.52
CA SER A 34 -8.32 9.58 -11.82
C SER A 34 -9.03 9.40 -10.47
N SER A 35 -9.59 8.23 -10.19
CA SER A 35 -10.37 7.98 -8.96
C SER A 35 -9.49 7.50 -7.81
N ASN A 36 -9.35 8.31 -6.76
CA ASN A 36 -8.75 7.92 -5.48
C ASN A 36 -9.81 7.43 -4.48
N GLU A 37 -10.65 6.48 -4.89
CA GLU A 37 -11.78 6.00 -4.07
C GLU A 37 -11.35 5.20 -2.83
N CYS A 38 -10.11 4.68 -2.81
CA CYS A 38 -9.57 3.89 -1.71
C CYS A 38 -8.55 4.66 -0.84
N GLU A 39 -8.32 5.95 -1.09
CA GLU A 39 -7.27 6.74 -0.43
C GLU A 39 -7.48 6.84 1.09
N GLU A 40 -8.73 7.03 1.53
CA GLU A 40 -9.04 7.10 2.96
C GLU A 40 -8.74 5.77 3.68
N LEU A 41 -9.08 4.65 3.03
CA LEU A 41 -8.80 3.31 3.55
C LEU A 41 -7.29 3.04 3.59
N PHE A 42 -6.60 3.45 2.53
CA PHE A 42 -5.15 3.33 2.44
C PHE A 42 -4.45 4.14 3.54
N THR A 43 -4.89 5.37 3.79
CA THR A 43 -4.31 6.24 4.81
C THR A 43 -4.47 5.64 6.20
N LYS A 44 -5.65 5.07 6.52
CA LYS A 44 -5.90 4.36 7.78
C LYS A 44 -5.01 3.13 7.92
N TYR A 45 -4.92 2.31 6.87
CA TYR A 45 -4.07 1.13 6.84
C TYR A 45 -2.59 1.48 7.01
N LYS A 46 -2.10 2.46 6.24
CA LYS A 46 -0.72 2.96 6.28
C LYS A 46 -0.35 3.49 7.66
N SER A 47 -1.24 4.24 8.32
CA SER A 47 -1.02 4.74 9.68
C SER A 47 -0.83 3.60 10.68
N CYS A 48 -1.73 2.60 10.63
CA CYS A 48 -1.64 1.39 11.46
C CYS A 48 -0.31 0.67 11.23
N LEU A 49 0.06 0.46 9.96
CA LEU A 49 1.27 -0.28 9.60
C LEU A 49 2.56 0.48 10.00
N THR A 50 2.58 1.79 9.82
CA THR A 50 3.73 2.64 10.17
C THR A 50 4.02 2.58 11.67
N LYS A 51 2.97 2.50 12.49
CA LYS A 51 3.12 2.31 13.94
C LYS A 51 3.77 0.96 14.25
N THR A 52 3.22 -0.13 13.72
CA THR A 52 3.76 -1.48 13.95
C THR A 52 5.20 -1.61 13.45
N LEU A 53 5.53 -1.03 12.29
CA LEU A 53 6.88 -1.09 11.72
C LEU A 53 7.92 -0.43 12.63
N LYS A 54 7.58 0.70 13.26
CA LYS A 54 8.42 1.38 14.25
C LYS A 54 8.56 0.56 15.53
N GLU A 55 7.48 -0.02 16.03
CA GLU A 55 7.51 -0.88 17.23
C GLU A 55 8.37 -2.13 17.02
N ARG A 56 8.43 -2.64 15.78
CA ARG A 56 9.28 -3.77 15.39
C ARG A 56 10.73 -3.38 15.08
N GLY A 57 11.05 -2.08 14.98
CA GLY A 57 12.38 -1.58 14.64
C GLY A 57 12.82 -1.84 13.19
N ILE A 58 11.88 -2.12 12.29
CA ILE A 58 12.16 -2.43 10.87
C ILE A 58 12.01 -1.18 9.99
N ASP A 59 11.50 -0.07 10.56
CA ASP A 59 11.21 1.15 9.81
C ASP A 59 12.46 1.74 9.12
N ALA A 60 13.61 1.74 9.79
CA ALA A 60 14.87 2.22 9.22
C ALA A 60 15.36 1.36 8.05
N MET A 61 15.30 0.03 8.18
CA MET A 61 15.67 -0.89 7.08
C MET A 61 14.72 -0.76 5.89
N LEU A 62 13.43 -0.55 6.16
CA LEU A 62 12.43 -0.37 5.11
C LEU A 62 12.60 0.97 4.38
N ASP A 63 12.94 2.04 5.10
CA ASP A 63 13.24 3.36 4.52
C ASP A 63 14.50 3.32 3.65
N ASP A 64 15.55 2.66 4.13
CA ASP A 64 16.79 2.45 3.38
C ASP A 64 16.55 1.64 2.09
N ALA A 65 15.79 0.55 2.18
CA ALA A 65 15.40 -0.25 1.01
C ALA A 65 14.55 0.55 0.00
N ARG A 66 13.68 1.44 0.47
CA ARG A 66 12.88 2.33 -0.40
C ARG A 66 13.72 3.39 -1.09
N LYS A 67 14.74 3.92 -0.41
CA LYS A 67 15.67 4.92 -0.95
C LYS A 67 16.70 4.33 -1.89
N SER A 68 17.11 3.09 -1.66
CA SER A 68 18.14 2.40 -2.44
C SER A 68 17.69 1.96 -3.83
N ASN A 69 16.40 2.14 -4.18
CA ASN A 69 15.88 1.72 -5.48
C ASN A 69 15.01 2.79 -6.18
N PRO A 70 15.58 3.98 -6.52
CA PRO A 70 14.87 5.00 -7.27
C PRO A 70 14.77 4.71 -8.78
N GLU A 71 15.52 3.72 -9.31
CA GLU A 71 15.73 3.56 -10.76
C GLU A 71 14.74 2.61 -11.47
N THR A 72 13.97 1.78 -10.77
CA THR A 72 13.00 0.86 -11.43
C THR A 72 11.70 1.51 -11.93
N ASP A 73 11.42 2.78 -11.63
CA ASP A 73 10.24 3.49 -12.17
C ASP A 73 10.53 4.21 -13.51
N SER A 74 11.81 4.49 -13.79
CA SER A 74 12.22 5.26 -14.98
C SER A 74 12.53 4.40 -16.21
N GLU A 75 12.80 3.10 -16.05
CA GLU A 75 13.16 2.19 -17.16
C GLU A 75 11.97 1.45 -17.80
N HIS A 76 10.72 1.74 -17.43
CA HIS A 76 9.54 1.11 -18.05
C HIS A 76 8.56 2.07 -18.75
N ASN A 77 8.93 3.34 -18.92
CA ASN A 77 8.16 4.32 -19.69
C ASN A 77 8.87 4.75 -20.99
N ARG A 78 9.57 3.83 -21.65
CA ARG A 78 10.07 4.00 -23.01
C ARG A 78 9.49 2.95 -23.95
#